data_AF-A0A812NBD5-F1
#
_entry.id   AF-A0A812NBD5-F1
#
_cell.length_a   1.000
_cell.length_b   1.000
_cell.length_c   1.000
_cell.angle_alpha   90.00
_cell.angle_beta   90.00
_cell.angle_gamma   90.00
#
_symmetry.space_group_name_H-M   'P 1'
#
loop_
_entity.id
_entity.type
_entity.pdbx_description
1 polymer ?
#
loop_
_entity_poly.entity_id
_entity_poly.type
_entity_poly.pdbx_seq_one_letter_code
_entity_poly.pdbx_strand_id
1 'polypeptide(L)'
;MDSRAFRLRFPELRVFEVDLPILFDEKEPLLQDEPISVFSRTVVPTDFSSTDDWTSKLLSFSPSQVGPWARALKNDAPFDPSVPTVWLLEGLMMYLTEREATATLRRVGALSAPGSSIFFDAVSAAYVKQNIVVGGAPFLGGSDRYADWLRDLAGFTQTQ
;
A
#
# COMPACT_ATOMS: atom_id res chain seq x y z
N MET A 1 -5.04 -7.12 -10.53
CA MET A 1 -5.20 -5.89 -9.72
C MET A 1 -6.00 -6.26 -8.48
N ASP A 2 -5.70 -5.67 -7.32
CA ASP A 2 -6.42 -5.96 -6.08
C ASP A 2 -7.90 -5.53 -6.16
N SER A 3 -8.80 -6.41 -5.70
CA SER A 3 -10.25 -6.24 -5.60
C SER A 3 -10.80 -6.58 -4.21
N ARG A 4 -9.95 -6.67 -3.18
CA ARG A 4 -10.33 -7.05 -1.80
C ARG A 4 -11.49 -6.22 -1.25
N ALA A 5 -11.54 -4.91 -1.51
CA ALA A 5 -12.66 -4.05 -1.10
C ALA A 5 -14.03 -4.49 -1.66
N PHE A 6 -14.05 -5.21 -2.78
CA PHE A 6 -15.26 -5.65 -3.49
C PHE A 6 -15.65 -7.11 -3.18
N ARG A 7 -14.71 -7.93 -2.68
CA ARG A 7 -14.96 -9.37 -2.45
C ARG A 7 -14.81 -9.83 -1.00
N LEU A 8 -14.13 -9.09 -0.12
CA LEU A 8 -13.94 -9.48 1.28
C LEU A 8 -15.19 -9.16 2.11
N ARG A 9 -15.69 -10.16 2.84
CA ARG A 9 -16.89 -10.02 3.67
C ARG A 9 -16.58 -9.55 5.09
N PHE A 10 -15.97 -8.37 5.19
CA PHE A 10 -15.72 -7.68 6.46
C PHE A 10 -16.34 -6.28 6.38
N PRO A 11 -17.65 -6.14 6.69
CA PRO A 11 -18.40 -4.90 6.49
C PRO A 11 -17.93 -3.73 7.35
N GLU A 12 -17.08 -3.96 8.34
CA GLU A 12 -16.45 -2.97 9.21
C GLU A 12 -15.15 -2.39 8.64
N LEU A 13 -14.55 -3.01 7.61
CA LEU A 13 -13.26 -2.57 7.10
C LEU A 13 -13.34 -1.22 6.39
N ARG A 14 -12.40 -0.35 6.75
CA ARG A 14 -12.08 0.87 6.00
C ARG A 14 -10.84 0.60 5.18
N VAL A 15 -10.97 0.60 3.86
CA VAL A 15 -9.89 0.23 2.95
C VAL A 15 -9.31 1.47 2.30
N PHE A 16 -8.01 1.68 2.49
CA PHE A 16 -7.23 2.68 1.75
C PHE A 16 -6.40 1.94 0.69
N GLU A 17 -6.57 2.31 -0.56
CA GLU A 17 -5.77 1.80 -1.67
C GLU A 17 -4.78 2.86 -2.12
N VAL A 18 -3.50 2.67 -1.80
CA VAL A 18 -2.42 3.58 -2.17
C VAL A 18 -1.73 2.97 -3.38
N ASP A 19 -1.88 3.57 -4.57
CA ASP A 19 -1.38 2.97 -5.80
C ASP A 19 -1.11 3.99 -6.90
N LEU A 20 -0.45 3.55 -7.97
CA LEU A 20 -0.18 4.37 -9.15
C LEU A 20 -1.50 4.85 -9.79
N PRO A 21 -1.59 6.13 -10.20
CA PRO A 21 -2.74 6.68 -10.93
C PRO A 21 -3.24 5.79 -12.08
N ILE A 22 -2.31 5.27 -12.90
CA ILE A 22 -2.63 4.42 -14.06
C ILE A 22 -3.35 3.13 -13.65
N LEU A 23 -3.08 2.60 -12.46
CA LEU A 23 -3.78 1.40 -11.98
C LEU A 23 -5.22 1.71 -11.59
N PHE A 24 -5.53 2.92 -11.12
CA PHE A 24 -6.92 3.32 -10.95
C PHE A 24 -7.62 3.58 -12.30
N ASP A 25 -6.91 4.17 -13.28
CA ASP A 25 -7.46 4.37 -14.63
C ASP A 25 -7.90 3.05 -15.29
N GLU A 26 -7.13 1.98 -15.12
CA GLU A 26 -7.46 0.66 -15.66
C GLU A 26 -8.51 -0.09 -14.81
N LYS A 27 -8.43 0.02 -13.47
CA LYS A 27 -9.28 -0.76 -12.57
C LYS A 27 -10.70 -0.24 -12.44
N GLU A 28 -10.86 1.08 -12.27
CA GLU A 28 -12.18 1.64 -11.95
C GLU A 28 -13.22 1.39 -13.05
N PRO A 29 -12.91 1.45 -14.37
CA PRO A 29 -13.86 1.09 -15.43
C PRO A 29 -14.37 -0.36 -15.31
N LEU A 30 -13.51 -1.29 -14.91
CA LEU A 30 -13.86 -2.72 -14.79
C LEU A 30 -14.76 -3.02 -13.59
N LEU A 31 -14.76 -2.15 -12.57
CA LEU A 31 -15.52 -2.32 -11.32
C LEU A 31 -16.75 -1.41 -11.25
N GLN A 32 -17.14 -0.77 -12.37
CA GLN A 32 -18.17 0.27 -12.37
C GLN A 32 -19.54 -0.19 -11.83
N ASP A 33 -19.88 -1.46 -12.03
CA ASP A 33 -21.16 -2.05 -11.62
C ASP A 33 -21.02 -2.94 -10.37
N GLU A 34 -19.82 -3.01 -9.77
CA GLU A 34 -19.54 -3.88 -8.64
C GLU A 34 -19.65 -3.11 -7.31
N PRO A 35 -20.53 -3.53 -6.38
CA PRO A 35 -20.63 -2.88 -5.08
C PRO A 35 -19.43 -3.24 -4.21
N ILE A 36 -18.87 -2.25 -3.48
CA ILE A 36 -17.91 -2.59 -2.41
C ILE A 36 -18.61 -3.40 -1.30
N SER A 37 -17.86 -4.37 -0.77
CA SER A 37 -18.27 -5.29 0.30
C SER A 37 -17.83 -4.87 1.72
N VAL A 38 -17.06 -3.78 1.80
CA VAL A 38 -16.47 -3.21 3.03
C VAL A 38 -17.18 -1.91 3.44
N PHE A 39 -16.87 -1.38 4.64
CA PHE A 39 -17.48 -0.15 5.16
C PHE A 39 -17.22 1.05 4.26
N SER A 40 -15.93 1.24 3.93
CA SER A 40 -15.47 2.33 3.07
C SER A 40 -14.28 1.93 2.22
N ARG A 41 -14.15 2.60 1.08
CA ARG A 41 -13.00 2.51 0.19
C ARG A 41 -12.54 3.91 -0.17
N THR A 42 -11.25 4.16 -0.02
CA THR A 42 -10.59 5.43 -0.36
C THR A 42 -9.37 5.13 -1.23
N VAL A 43 -9.32 5.69 -2.44
CA VAL A 43 -8.16 5.57 -3.31
C VAL A 43 -7.22 6.76 -3.10
N VAL A 44 -5.92 6.50 -3.04
CA VAL A 44 -4.84 7.46 -2.73
C VAL A 44 -3.80 7.40 -3.85
N PRO A 45 -3.98 8.18 -4.94
CA PRO A 45 -3.12 8.14 -6.10
C PRO A 45 -1.68 8.60 -5.77
N THR A 46 -0.72 7.72 -5.99
CA THR A 46 0.66 7.85 -5.51
C THR A 46 1.64 7.27 -6.53
N ASP A 47 2.73 7.97 -6.78
CA ASP A 47 3.94 7.41 -7.39
C ASP A 47 4.93 7.11 -6.27
N PHE A 48 5.16 5.82 -5.93
CA PHE A 48 6.01 5.41 -4.81
C PHE A 48 7.49 5.85 -4.92
N SER A 49 7.85 6.62 -5.96
CA SER A 49 9.13 7.32 -6.06
C SER A 49 9.48 8.15 -4.82
N SER A 50 10.78 8.39 -4.64
CA SER A 50 11.31 9.17 -3.51
C SER A 50 10.78 10.60 -3.35
N THR A 51 10.13 11.17 -4.37
CA THR A 51 9.62 12.55 -4.38
C THR A 51 8.15 12.68 -4.02
N ASP A 52 7.36 11.59 -4.06
CA ASP A 52 5.95 11.65 -3.70
C ASP A 52 5.76 11.45 -2.19
N ASP A 53 4.95 12.31 -1.58
CA ASP A 53 4.56 12.23 -0.18
C ASP A 53 3.17 11.61 -0.05
N TRP A 54 3.12 10.30 -0.32
CA TRP A 54 1.91 9.51 -0.18
C TRP A 54 1.36 9.52 1.25
N THR A 55 2.23 9.68 2.26
CA THR A 55 1.80 9.74 3.66
C THR A 55 0.98 10.99 3.95
N SER A 56 1.37 12.15 3.40
CA SER A 56 0.57 13.36 3.50
C SER A 56 -0.76 13.24 2.75
N LYS A 57 -0.79 12.59 1.58
CA LYS A 57 -2.03 12.31 0.84
C LYS A 57 -2.97 11.41 1.62
N LEU A 58 -2.44 10.41 2.32
CA LEU A 58 -3.21 9.48 3.14
C LEU A 58 -3.78 10.19 4.39
N LEU A 59 -2.97 10.99 5.08
CA LEU A 59 -3.36 11.71 6.30
C LEU A 59 -4.30 12.90 6.05
N SER A 60 -4.10 13.61 4.95
CA SER A 60 -4.83 14.84 4.61
C SER A 60 -5.72 14.67 3.38
N PHE A 61 -6.28 13.47 3.25
CA PHE A 61 -7.13 13.10 2.15
C PHE A 61 -8.27 14.12 1.95
N SER A 62 -8.47 14.54 0.70
CA SER A 62 -9.63 15.30 0.25
C SER A 62 -10.23 14.65 -1.00
N PRO A 63 -11.57 14.55 -1.12
CA PRO A 63 -12.23 14.06 -2.33
C PRO A 63 -11.79 14.79 -3.61
N SER A 64 -11.39 16.06 -3.50
CA SER A 64 -10.88 16.85 -4.63
C SER A 64 -9.54 16.37 -5.18
N GLN A 65 -8.74 15.64 -4.39
CA GLN A 65 -7.44 15.08 -4.80
C GLN A 65 -7.58 13.81 -5.64
N VAL A 66 -8.76 13.21 -5.66
CA VAL A 66 -9.03 11.89 -6.26
C VAL A 66 -9.35 11.97 -7.75
N GLY A 67 -9.56 13.18 -8.28
CA GLY A 67 -9.74 13.41 -9.72
C GLY A 67 -10.84 12.53 -10.34
N PRO A 68 -10.57 11.83 -11.46
CA PRO A 68 -11.58 11.05 -12.18
C PRO A 68 -12.09 9.82 -11.42
N TRP A 69 -11.40 9.41 -10.36
CA TRP A 69 -11.77 8.24 -9.56
C TRP A 69 -12.65 8.60 -8.37
N ALA A 70 -13.23 9.81 -8.28
CA ALA A 70 -14.09 10.20 -7.15
C ALA A 70 -15.24 9.20 -6.88
N ARG A 71 -15.75 8.50 -7.91
CA ARG A 71 -16.75 7.42 -7.78
C ARG A 71 -16.25 6.18 -7.03
N ALA A 72 -14.93 6.01 -6.93
CA ALA A 72 -14.27 4.95 -6.17
C ALA A 72 -14.43 5.13 -4.66
N LEU A 73 -14.81 6.34 -4.22
CA LEU A 73 -14.99 6.72 -2.84
C LEU A 73 -16.39 6.33 -2.35
N LYS A 74 -16.45 5.67 -1.20
CA LYS A 74 -17.70 5.42 -0.49
C LYS A 74 -17.45 5.45 1.00
N ASN A 75 -18.25 6.26 1.71
CA ASN A 75 -18.12 6.49 3.15
C ASN A 75 -16.67 6.87 3.57
N ASP A 76 -15.98 7.63 2.73
CA ASP A 76 -14.58 7.97 2.88
C ASP A 76 -14.34 8.95 4.04
N ALA A 77 -13.18 8.79 4.67
CA ALA A 77 -12.68 9.65 5.73
C ALA A 77 -11.14 9.65 5.66
N PRO A 78 -10.46 10.67 6.17
CA PRO A 78 -9.01 10.66 6.30
C PRO A 78 -8.52 9.46 7.11
N PHE A 79 -7.31 8.98 6.80
CA PHE A 79 -6.64 7.96 7.60
C PHE A 79 -6.32 8.49 8.99
N ASP A 80 -6.59 7.68 10.02
CA ASP A 80 -6.32 8.00 11.42
C ASP A 80 -5.16 7.14 11.95
N PRO A 81 -3.95 7.70 12.13
CA PRO A 81 -2.79 6.95 12.60
C PRO A 81 -2.89 6.51 14.07
N SER A 82 -3.94 6.93 14.80
CA SER A 82 -4.21 6.46 16.16
C SER A 82 -4.95 5.11 16.21
N VAL A 83 -5.47 4.64 15.07
CA VAL A 83 -6.22 3.38 14.95
C VAL A 83 -5.28 2.24 14.50
N PRO A 84 -5.32 1.06 15.15
CA PRO A 84 -4.56 -0.10 14.70
C PRO A 84 -4.86 -0.44 13.24
N THR A 85 -3.81 -0.56 12.42
CA THR A 85 -3.91 -0.70 10.97
C THR A 85 -3.29 -2.01 10.50
N VAL A 86 -3.94 -2.66 9.53
CA VAL A 86 -3.35 -3.78 8.79
C VAL A 86 -2.81 -3.25 7.46
N TRP A 87 -1.48 -3.24 7.32
CA TRP A 87 -0.79 -2.85 6.10
C TRP A 87 -0.55 -4.09 5.22
N LEU A 88 -0.87 -3.98 3.93
CA LEU A 88 -0.57 -5.00 2.94
C LEU A 88 0.22 -4.38 1.79
N LEU A 89 1.49 -4.76 1.64
CA LEU A 89 2.36 -4.30 0.56
C LEU A 89 2.61 -5.47 -0.39
N GLU A 90 1.61 -5.79 -1.21
CA GLU A 90 1.66 -6.93 -2.14
C GLU A 90 2.23 -6.51 -3.50
N GLY A 91 3.20 -7.26 -4.02
CA GLY A 91 3.80 -7.01 -5.33
C GLY A 91 4.52 -5.66 -5.44
N LEU A 92 5.06 -5.15 -4.32
CA LEU A 92 5.69 -3.84 -4.24
C LEU A 92 7.19 -3.91 -3.93
N MET A 93 7.59 -4.65 -2.89
CA MET A 93 8.90 -4.52 -2.25
C MET A 93 10.10 -4.79 -3.17
N MET A 94 9.95 -5.68 -4.15
CA MET A 94 10.97 -6.04 -5.14
C MET A 94 11.16 -4.98 -6.23
N TYR A 95 10.17 -4.10 -6.45
CA TYR A 95 10.23 -3.00 -7.42
C TYR A 95 10.69 -1.69 -6.80
N LEU A 96 11.01 -1.69 -5.51
CA LEU A 96 11.62 -0.56 -4.82
C LEU A 96 13.12 -0.80 -4.70
N THR A 97 13.93 0.26 -4.85
CA THR A 97 15.32 0.21 -4.39
C THR A 97 15.37 -0.03 -2.88
N GLU A 98 16.50 -0.51 -2.35
CA GLU A 98 16.66 -0.69 -0.89
C GLU A 98 16.37 0.61 -0.10
N ARG A 99 16.76 1.76 -0.65
CA ARG A 99 16.47 3.07 -0.06
C ARG A 99 14.97 3.37 -0.01
N GLU A 100 14.24 3.07 -1.08
CA GLU A 100 12.78 3.30 -1.15
C GLU A 100 12.02 2.29 -0.28
N ALA A 101 12.44 1.03 -0.25
CA ALA A 101 11.86 0.01 0.62
C ALA A 101 12.03 0.37 2.11
N THR A 102 13.24 0.75 2.53
CA THR A 102 13.49 1.16 3.92
C THR A 102 12.76 2.46 4.28
N ALA A 103 12.68 3.44 3.38
CA ALA A 103 11.89 4.65 3.59
C ALA A 103 10.38 4.34 3.71
N THR A 104 9.86 3.42 2.89
CA THR A 104 8.47 2.97 2.95
C THR A 104 8.17 2.30 4.27
N LEU A 105 9.03 1.38 4.74
CA LEU A 105 8.85 0.73 6.04
C LEU A 105 8.90 1.72 7.21
N ARG A 106 9.79 2.71 7.18
CA ARG A 106 9.81 3.79 8.20
C ARG A 106 8.49 4.56 8.24
N ARG A 107 7.95 4.93 7.07
CA ARG A 107 6.68 5.64 6.95
C ARG A 107 5.51 4.80 7.47
N VAL A 108 5.45 3.53 7.10
CA VAL A 108 4.44 2.58 7.61
C VAL A 108 4.52 2.48 9.13
N GLY A 109 5.71 2.33 9.70
CA GLY A 109 5.89 2.32 11.15
C GLY A 109 5.45 3.61 11.83
N ALA A 110 5.79 4.76 11.27
CA ALA A 110 5.39 6.07 11.80
C ALA A 110 3.86 6.29 11.80
N LEU A 111 3.14 5.63 10.88
CA LEU A 111 1.68 5.69 10.77
C LEU A 111 0.94 4.56 11.51
N SER A 112 1.66 3.70 12.22
CA SER A 112 1.09 2.51 12.86
C SER A 112 0.88 2.69 14.36
N ALA A 113 -0.38 2.68 14.79
CA ALA A 113 -0.73 2.59 16.21
C ALA A 113 -0.33 1.23 16.81
N PRO A 114 -0.14 1.13 18.14
CA PRO A 114 0.02 -0.17 18.81
C PRO A 114 -1.10 -1.15 18.44
N GLY A 115 -0.73 -2.39 18.11
CA GLY A 115 -1.68 -3.42 17.62
C GLY A 115 -1.82 -3.48 16.09
N SER A 116 -1.15 -2.59 15.35
CA SER A 116 -1.06 -2.68 13.89
C SER A 116 -0.30 -3.93 13.45
N SER A 117 -0.55 -4.39 12.23
CA SER A 117 0.11 -5.52 11.58
C SER A 117 0.54 -5.16 10.16
N ILE A 118 1.57 -5.83 9.65
CA ILE A 118 2.06 -5.63 8.30
C ILE A 118 2.32 -6.98 7.61
N PHE A 119 1.90 -7.09 6.36
CA PHE A 119 2.14 -8.22 5.48
C PHE A 119 2.72 -7.71 4.17
N PHE A 120 3.73 -8.39 3.63
CA PHE A 120 4.29 -8.10 2.31
C PHE A 120 4.97 -9.32 1.74
N ASP A 121 5.00 -9.43 0.42
CA ASP A 121 5.92 -10.30 -0.29
C ASP A 121 7.17 -9.52 -0.70
N ALA A 122 8.32 -10.19 -0.61
CA ALA A 122 9.61 -9.63 -0.98
C ALA A 122 10.56 -10.75 -1.41
N VAL A 123 11.70 -10.35 -1.98
CA VAL A 123 12.72 -11.28 -2.46
C VAL A 123 14.05 -11.06 -1.72
N SER A 124 14.81 -12.14 -1.57
CA SER A 124 16.17 -12.08 -1.02
C SER A 124 17.10 -11.20 -1.87
N ALA A 125 18.21 -10.76 -1.29
CA ALA A 125 19.21 -9.96 -2.01
C ALA A 125 19.82 -10.72 -3.21
N ALA A 126 19.79 -12.06 -3.18
CA ALA A 126 20.28 -12.90 -4.27
C ALA A 126 19.48 -12.74 -5.57
N TYR A 127 18.18 -12.44 -5.49
CA TYR A 127 17.29 -12.35 -6.65
C TYR A 127 17.55 -11.10 -7.51
N VAL A 128 18.04 -10.02 -6.90
CA VAL A 128 18.40 -8.78 -7.62
C VAL A 128 19.48 -9.05 -8.65
N LYS A 129 20.47 -9.89 -8.32
CA LYS A 129 21.60 -10.23 -9.20
C LYS A 129 21.18 -11.12 -10.38
N GLN A 130 19.98 -11.69 -10.36
CA GLN A 130 19.49 -12.56 -11.43
C GLN A 130 18.80 -11.78 -12.56
N ASN A 131 18.71 -10.44 -12.46
CA ASN A 131 18.05 -9.59 -13.45
C ASN A 131 16.63 -10.08 -13.79
N ILE A 132 15.89 -10.50 -12.77
CA ILE A 132 14.52 -10.99 -12.94
C ILE A 132 13.63 -9.83 -13.42
N VAL A 133 12.83 -10.12 -14.45
CA VAL A 133 11.84 -9.20 -15.02
C VAL A 133 10.48 -9.89 -15.03
N VAL A 134 9.50 -9.30 -14.37
CA VAL A 134 8.13 -9.81 -14.30
C VAL A 134 7.20 -8.77 -14.92
N GLY A 135 6.41 -9.17 -15.92
CA GLY A 135 5.49 -8.25 -16.59
C GLY A 135 6.17 -7.02 -17.22
N GLY A 136 7.45 -7.12 -17.57
CA GLY A 136 8.25 -6.00 -18.09
C GLY A 136 8.89 -5.10 -17.04
N ALA A 137 8.62 -5.32 -15.75
CA ALA A 137 9.22 -4.59 -14.64
C ALA A 137 10.40 -5.38 -14.04
N PRO A 138 11.63 -4.81 -14.00
CA PRO A 138 12.76 -5.46 -13.35
C PRO A 138 12.66 -5.36 -11.82
N PHE A 139 13.17 -6.36 -11.11
CA PHE A 139 13.38 -6.22 -9.67
C PHE A 139 14.51 -5.22 -9.41
N LEU A 140 14.20 -4.14 -8.68
CA LEU A 140 15.14 -3.08 -8.33
C LEU A 140 15.82 -3.32 -6.98
N GLY A 141 15.21 -4.14 -6.12
CA GLY A 141 15.69 -4.38 -4.77
C GLY A 141 15.28 -5.74 -4.20
N GLY A 142 15.95 -6.09 -3.12
CA GLY A 142 15.80 -7.36 -2.40
C GLY A 142 16.70 -7.36 -1.18
N SER A 143 16.30 -8.02 -0.11
CA SER A 143 17.02 -8.00 1.17
C SER A 143 16.86 -9.30 1.95
N ASP A 144 17.91 -9.69 2.65
CA ASP A 144 17.86 -10.77 3.64
C ASP A 144 17.58 -10.25 5.05
N ARG A 145 17.36 -8.93 5.18
CA ARG A 145 17.27 -8.20 6.46
C ARG A 145 15.88 -7.65 6.75
N TYR A 146 14.85 -8.12 6.06
CA TYR A 146 13.48 -7.63 6.26
C TYR A 146 12.99 -7.73 7.71
N ALA A 147 13.36 -8.80 8.43
CA ALA A 147 13.03 -8.94 9.85
C ALA A 147 13.69 -7.84 10.72
N ASP A 148 14.96 -7.51 10.44
CA ASP A 148 15.63 -6.39 11.10
C ASP A 148 14.93 -5.07 10.77
N TRP A 149 14.57 -4.87 9.50
CA TRP A 149 13.93 -3.62 9.08
C TRP A 149 12.55 -3.43 9.72
N LEU A 150 11.75 -4.49 9.82
CA LEU A 150 10.46 -4.45 10.50
C LEU A 150 10.60 -4.02 11.96
N ARG A 151 11.58 -4.58 12.67
CA ARG A 151 11.84 -4.25 14.08
C ARG A 151 12.44 -2.86 14.24
N ASP A 152 13.52 -2.57 13.52
CA ASP A 152 14.40 -1.42 13.77
C ASP A 152 13.94 -0.15 13.05
N LEU A 153 13.19 -0.27 11.95
CA LEU A 153 12.72 0.86 11.14
C LEU A 153 11.23 1.13 11.32
N ALA A 154 10.43 0.07 11.45
CA ALA A 154 8.97 0.16 11.42
C ALA A 154 8.31 -0.14 12.78
N GLY A 155 9.07 -0.59 13.78
CA GLY A 155 8.57 -0.84 15.14
C GLY A 155 7.71 -2.10 15.30
N PHE A 156 7.64 -2.97 14.28
CA PHE A 156 6.92 -4.24 14.36
C PHE A 156 7.82 -5.30 15.01
N THR A 157 7.49 -5.67 16.25
CA THR A 157 8.30 -6.59 17.07
C THR A 157 7.82 -8.04 17.03
N GLN A 158 6.63 -8.29 16.48
CA GLN A 158 6.12 -9.64 16.19
C GLN A 158 6.12 -9.87 14.68
N THR A 159 7.10 -10.61 14.18
CA THR A 159 7.05 -11.19 12.83
C THR A 159 6.33 -12.52 12.94
N GLN A 160 5.11 -12.63 12.39
CA GLN A 160 4.43 -13.93 12.24
C GLN A 160 4.97 -14.68 11.02
#